data_AF-A0A523D5I5-F1
#
_entry.id   AF-A0A523D5I5-F1
#
_cell.length_a   1.000
_cell.length_b   1.000
_cell.length_c   1.000
_cell.angle_alpha   90.00
_cell.angle_beta   90.00
_cell.angle_gamma   90.00
#
_symmetry.space_group_name_H-M   'P 1'
#
loop_
_entity.id
_entity.type
_entity.pdbx_description
1 polymer ?
#
loop_
_entity_poly.entity_id
_entity_poly.type
_entity_poly.pdbx_seq_one_letter_code
_entity_poly.pdbx_strand_id
1 'polypeptide(L)'
;MIALRAENVGKKYDLFRRPSDRLKQALWPGKRTWSREVWALRNLYLEIPRGATWGIIGPNGAGKSTFLQLVTGTTRPTTGKLEVRGTVSGILELGHGFEPDFTGRANVLMN
;
A
#
# COMPACT_ATOMS: atom_id res chain seq x y z
N MET A 1 1.24 -18.95 15.66
CA MET A 1 2.00 -17.68 15.61
C MET A 1 1.44 -16.84 14.46
N ILE A 2 1.14 -15.55 14.67
CA ILE A 2 0.54 -14.67 13.63
C ILE A 2 1.65 -14.06 12.76
N ALA A 3 1.46 -14.07 11.44
CA ALA A 3 2.36 -13.47 10.45
C ALA A 3 1.97 -12.02 10.12
N LEU A 4 0.67 -11.75 10.00
CA LEU A 4 0.13 -10.42 9.72
C LEU A 4 -1.11 -10.19 10.58
N ARG A 5 -1.21 -9.01 11.17
CA ARG A 5 -2.34 -8.58 11.98
C ARG A 5 -2.77 -7.17 11.58
N ALA A 6 -4.00 -7.02 11.14
CA ALA A 6 -4.63 -5.76 10.78
C ALA A 6 -5.75 -5.45 11.78
N GLU A 7 -5.65 -4.29 12.43
CA GLU A 7 -6.65 -3.79 13.38
C GLU A 7 -7.16 -2.43 12.88
N ASN A 8 -8.42 -2.39 12.45
CA ASN A 8 -9.09 -1.20 11.92
C ASN A 8 -8.30 -0.49 10.79
N VAL A 9 -7.63 -1.26 9.94
CA VAL A 9 -6.77 -0.69 8.91
C VAL A 9 -7.60 0.01 7.86
N GLY A 10 -7.25 1.27 7.59
CA GLY A 10 -7.83 2.07 6.52
C GLY A 10 -6.76 2.77 5.72
N LYS A 11 -6.99 2.92 4.41
CA LYS A 11 -6.14 3.70 3.51
C LYS A 11 -7.00 4.61 2.65
N LYS A 12 -6.78 5.91 2.82
CA LYS A 12 -7.43 6.99 2.10
C LYS A 12 -6.43 7.67 1.17
N TYR A 13 -6.92 8.11 0.01
CA TYR A 13 -6.21 8.96 -0.93
C TYR A 13 -7.03 10.23 -1.18
N ASP A 14 -6.34 11.36 -1.20
CA ASP A 14 -6.93 12.66 -1.52
C ASP A 14 -6.74 12.94 -3.02
N LEU A 15 -7.83 12.89 -3.77
CA LEU A 15 -7.83 13.17 -5.20
C LEU A 15 -8.10 14.66 -5.44
N PHE A 16 -7.12 15.33 -6.04
CA PHE A 16 -7.22 16.73 -6.45
C PHE A 16 -7.57 16.81 -7.93
N ARG A 17 -8.49 17.69 -8.31
CA ARG A 17 -8.86 17.88 -9.73
C ARG A 17 -7.72 18.52 -10.52
N ARG A 18 -6.97 19.42 -9.89
CA ARG A 18 -5.83 20.13 -10.49
C ARG A 18 -4.66 20.18 -9.52
N PRO A 19 -3.40 20.23 -9.99
CA PRO A 19 -2.25 20.41 -9.10
C PRO A 19 -2.33 21.69 -8.26
N SER A 20 -2.89 22.77 -8.80
CA SER A 20 -3.09 24.03 -8.07
C SER A 20 -4.07 23.91 -6.89
N ASP A 21 -4.97 22.93 -6.91
CA ASP A 21 -5.89 22.66 -5.79
C ASP A 21 -5.16 22.07 -4.58
N ARG A 22 -4.10 21.27 -4.81
CA ARG A 22 -3.22 20.78 -3.75
C ARG A 22 -2.48 21.92 -3.06
N LEU A 23 -1.94 22.86 -3.85
CA LEU A 23 -1.27 24.05 -3.32
C LEU A 23 -2.23 24.93 -2.52
N LYS A 24 -3.43 25.19 -3.04
CA LYS A 24 -4.47 25.95 -2.33
C LYS A 24 -4.83 25.31 -1.00
N GLN A 25 -4.96 23.97 -0.96
CA GLN A 25 -5.25 23.25 0.27
C GLN A 25 -4.13 23.35 1.31
N ALA A 26 -2.87 23.37 0.88
CA ALA A 26 -1.74 23.58 1.78
C ALA A 26 -1.68 25.01 2.35
N LEU A 27 -2.03 26.03 1.55
CA LEU A 27 -1.96 27.44 1.95
C LEU A 27 -3.15 27.93 2.79
N TRP A 28 -4.33 27.29 2.64
CA TRP A 28 -5.54 27.67 3.38
C TRP A 28 -6.20 26.45 4.06
N PRO A 29 -5.55 25.83 5.05
CA PRO A 29 -6.14 24.72 5.79
C PRO A 29 -7.45 25.15 6.47
N GLY A 30 -8.46 24.28 6.40
CA GLY A 30 -9.73 24.43 7.14
C GLY A 30 -10.80 25.34 6.54
N LYS A 31 -10.49 26.20 5.55
CA LYS A 31 -11.50 27.08 4.94
C LYS A 31 -12.28 26.42 3.80
N ARG A 32 -11.67 25.46 3.10
CA ARG A 32 -12.30 24.74 1.98
C ARG A 32 -11.59 23.41 1.77
N THR A 33 -12.34 22.39 1.38
CA THR A 33 -11.76 21.12 0.95
C THR A 33 -11.67 21.14 -0.57
N TRP A 34 -10.46 21.12 -1.11
CA TRP A 34 -10.21 21.08 -2.56
C TRP A 34 -9.93 19.66 -3.08
N SER A 35 -9.78 18.69 -2.18
CA SER A 35 -9.67 17.26 -2.48
C SER A 35 -11.02 16.54 -2.37
N ARG A 36 -11.15 15.45 -3.14
CA ARG A 36 -12.13 14.40 -2.89
C ARG A 36 -11.42 13.22 -2.22
N GLU A 37 -11.94 12.82 -1.08
CA GLU A 37 -11.43 11.64 -0.38
C GLU A 37 -11.92 10.36 -1.06
N VAL A 38 -11.00 9.43 -1.31
CA VAL A 38 -11.31 8.08 -1.78
C VAL A 38 -10.68 7.06 -0.84
N TRP A 39 -11.51 6.19 -0.29
CA TRP A 39 -11.08 5.10 0.57
C TRP A 39 -10.79 3.88 -0.29
N ALA A 40 -9.52 3.50 -0.38
CA ALA A 40 -9.11 2.26 -1.03
C ALA A 40 -9.29 1.06 -0.11
N LEU A 41 -9.15 1.26 1.20
CA LEU A 41 -9.42 0.26 2.25
C LEU A 41 -10.07 0.96 3.43
N ARG A 42 -11.08 0.37 4.05
CA ARG A 42 -11.76 0.95 5.21
C ARG A 42 -12.18 -0.15 6.17
N ASN A 43 -11.87 0.05 7.46
CA ASN A 43 -12.25 -0.86 8.56
C ASN A 43 -11.81 -2.32 8.34
N LEU A 44 -10.57 -2.53 7.87
CA LEU A 44 -10.05 -3.88 7.66
C LEU A 44 -9.56 -4.49 8.98
N TYR A 45 -10.12 -5.65 9.32
CA TYR A 45 -9.68 -6.51 10.42
C TYR A 45 -9.32 -7.88 9.86
N LEU A 46 -8.08 -8.31 10.09
CA LEU A 46 -7.58 -9.56 9.51
C LEU A 46 -6.41 -10.09 10.35
N GLU A 47 -6.38 -11.41 10.55
CA GLU A 47 -5.23 -12.11 11.10
C GLU A 47 -4.83 -13.25 10.16
N ILE A 48 -3.56 -13.25 9.73
CA ILE A 48 -3.00 -14.31 8.91
C ILE A 48 -1.99 -15.09 9.76
N PRO A 49 -2.22 -16.39 10.02
CA PRO A 49 -1.26 -17.22 10.74
C PRO A 49 -0.02 -17.52 9.88
N ARG A 50 1.12 -17.76 10.53
CA ARG A 50 2.32 -18.28 9.84
C ARG A 50 2.08 -19.67 9.26
N GLY A 51 2.68 -19.93 8.11
CA GLY A 51 2.59 -21.23 7.42
C GLY A 51 1.30 -21.46 6.65
N ALA A 52 0.46 -20.44 6.46
CA ALA A 52 -0.76 -20.51 5.68
C ALA A 52 -0.63 -19.76 4.35
N THR A 53 -1.30 -20.27 3.32
CA THR A 53 -1.46 -19.59 2.03
C THR A 53 -2.82 -18.89 1.99
N TRP A 54 -2.83 -17.61 1.68
CA TRP A 54 -4.04 -16.79 1.61
C TRP A 54 -4.16 -16.14 0.23
N GLY A 55 -5.36 -16.22 -0.35
CA GLY A 55 -5.71 -15.57 -1.61
C GLY A 55 -6.56 -14.33 -1.37
N ILE A 56 -6.28 -13.25 -2.10
CA ILE A 56 -7.08 -12.02 -2.08
C ILE A 56 -7.76 -11.86 -3.44
N ILE A 57 -9.09 -11.93 -3.45
CA ILE A 57 -9.90 -11.85 -4.66
C ILE A 57 -10.92 -10.71 -4.55
N GLY A 58 -11.35 -10.20 -5.70
CA GLY A 58 -12.31 -9.10 -5.79
C GLY A 58 -12.15 -8.29 -7.08
N PRO A 59 -13.10 -7.40 -7.39
CA PRO A 59 -13.08 -6.63 -8.64
C PRO A 59 -11.92 -5.62 -8.70
N ASN A 60 -11.69 -5.05 -9.89
CA ASN A 60 -10.75 -3.95 -10.07
C ASN A 60 -11.21 -2.74 -9.24
N GLY A 61 -10.26 -2.06 -8.60
CA GLY A 61 -10.56 -0.95 -7.68
C GLY A 61 -10.96 -1.36 -6.26
N ALA A 62 -11.10 -2.65 -5.94
CA ALA A 62 -11.46 -3.11 -4.59
C ALA A 62 -10.38 -2.90 -3.50
N GLY A 63 -9.22 -2.33 -3.85
CA GLY A 63 -8.14 -2.07 -2.89
C GLY A 63 -7.11 -3.19 -2.71
N LYS A 64 -7.14 -4.25 -3.53
CA LYS A 64 -6.19 -5.38 -3.45
C LYS A 64 -4.72 -4.95 -3.53
N SER A 65 -4.35 -4.19 -4.57
CA SER A 65 -2.98 -3.68 -4.71
C SER A 65 -2.61 -2.72 -3.59
N THR A 66 -3.55 -1.91 -3.12
CA THR A 66 -3.35 -1.04 -1.95
C THR A 66 -3.07 -1.85 -0.68
N PHE A 67 -3.79 -2.96 -0.47
CA PHE A 67 -3.52 -3.87 0.64
C PHE A 67 -2.12 -4.45 0.53
N LEU A 68 -1.72 -4.97 -0.64
CA LEU A 68 -0.37 -5.48 -0.85
C LEU A 68 0.70 -4.42 -0.56
N GLN A 69 0.51 -3.18 -1.01
CA GLN A 69 1.41 -2.05 -0.70
C GLN A 69 1.50 -1.72 0.80
N LEU A 70 0.43 -1.93 1.57
CA LEU A 70 0.48 -1.78 3.03
C LEU A 70 1.28 -2.92 3.66
N VAL A 71 1.08 -4.15 3.17
CA VAL A 71 1.76 -5.35 3.68
C VAL A 71 3.26 -5.33 3.37
N THR A 72 3.66 -4.87 2.18
CA THR A 72 5.06 -4.66 1.80
C THR A 72 5.70 -3.45 2.49
N GLY A 73 4.90 -2.58 3.13
CA GLY A 73 5.39 -1.35 3.76
C GLY A 73 5.67 -0.20 2.79
N THR A 74 5.39 -0.36 1.48
CA THR A 74 5.52 0.70 0.47
C THR A 74 4.63 1.90 0.79
N THR A 75 3.50 1.69 1.46
CA THR A 75 2.66 2.77 1.98
C THR A 75 2.22 2.50 3.41
N ARG A 76 1.92 3.57 4.16
CA ARG A 76 1.42 3.49 5.53
C ARG A 76 -0.10 3.55 5.60
N PRO A 77 -0.75 2.89 6.56
CA PRO A 77 -2.18 3.04 6.79
C PRO A 77 -2.51 4.50 7.15
N THR A 78 -3.68 4.97 6.73
CA THR A 78 -4.24 6.26 7.16
C THR A 78 -4.84 6.14 8.56
N THR A 79 -5.44 4.99 8.88
CA THR A 79 -6.04 4.68 10.18
C THR A 79 -5.72 3.25 10.58
N GLY A 80 -5.78 2.98 11.88
CA GLY A 80 -5.56 1.65 12.43
C GLY A 80 -4.09 1.22 12.43
N LYS A 81 -3.86 -0.07 12.68
CA LYS A 81 -2.53 -0.65 12.82
C LYS A 81 -2.40 -1.90 11.96
N LEU A 82 -1.32 -1.98 11.20
CA LEU A 82 -0.92 -3.18 10.46
C LEU A 82 0.43 -3.64 11.00
N GLU A 83 0.47 -4.82 11.59
CA GLU A 83 1.69 -5.50 12.01
C GLU A 83 2.01 -6.63 11.04
N VAL A 84 3.24 -6.66 10.55
CA VAL A 84 3.75 -7.74 9.69
C VAL A 84 5.03 -8.28 10.33
N ARG A 85 5.09 -9.59 10.54
CA ARG A 85 6.19 -10.26 11.25
C ARG A 85 7.03 -11.12 10.31
N GLY A 86 8.09 -10.52 9.78
CA GLY A 86 9.03 -11.12 8.84
C GLY A 86 9.30 -10.18 7.67
N THR A 87 10.12 -10.62 6.72
CA THR A 87 10.36 -9.87 5.48
C THR A 87 9.30 -10.24 4.45
N VAL A 88 8.66 -9.23 3.85
CA VAL A 88 7.73 -9.43 2.74
C VAL A 88 8.46 -9.14 1.45
N SER A 89 8.68 -10.18 0.64
CA SER A 89 9.19 -10.05 -0.72
C SER A 89 8.01 -10.13 -1.69
N GLY A 90 7.74 -9.03 -2.39
CA GLY A 90 6.72 -9.00 -3.44
C GLY A 90 7.32 -9.45 -4.77
N ILE A 91 6.89 -10.60 -5.29
CA ILE A 91 7.21 -11.03 -6.67
C ILE A 91 6.66 -10.05 -7.72
N LEU A 92 5.74 -9.16 -7.35
CA LEU A 92 5.19 -8.14 -8.26
C LEU A 92 6.24 -7.13 -8.76
N GLU A 93 7.41 -7.01 -8.14
CA GLU A 93 8.47 -6.06 -8.56
C GLU A 93 9.58 -6.70 -9.40
N LEU A 94 9.42 -7.94 -9.87
CA LEU A 94 10.42 -8.62 -10.72
C LEU A 94 10.71 -7.93 -12.07
N GLY A 95 10.10 -6.78 -12.37
CA GLY A 95 10.48 -5.93 -13.51
C GLY A 95 10.96 -4.51 -13.13
N HIS A 96 11.02 -4.17 -11.84
CA HIS A 96 11.41 -2.83 -11.37
C HIS A 96 12.70 -2.84 -10.54
N GLY A 97 13.16 -4.01 -10.09
CA GLY A 97 14.43 -4.17 -9.38
C GLY A 97 15.58 -4.74 -10.23
N PHE A 98 15.38 -4.92 -11.54
CA PHE A 98 16.42 -5.39 -12.46
C PHE A 98 16.97 -4.23 -13.28
N GLU A 99 18.29 -4.10 -13.29
CA GLU A 99 19.00 -3.18 -14.17
C GLU A 99 19.14 -3.85 -15.56
N PRO A 100 18.58 -3.26 -16.64
CA PRO A 100 18.58 -3.87 -17.97
C PRO A 100 19.97 -4.10 -18.55
N ASP A 101 20.93 -3.25 -18.18
CA ASP A 101 22.31 -3.34 -18.65
C ASP A 101 23.14 -4.38 -17.87
N PHE A 102 22.57 -5.01 -16.84
CA PHE A 102 23.27 -5.98 -16.00
C PHE A 102 22.99 -7.42 -16.43
N THR A 103 24.02 -8.27 -16.31
CA THR A 103 23.83 -9.73 -16.42
C THR A 103 22.94 -10.24 -15.29
N GLY A 104 22.31 -11.40 -15.47
CA GLY A 104 21.48 -12.02 -14.42
C GLY A 104 22.23 -12.20 -13.09
N ARG A 105 23.52 -12.55 -13.13
CA ARG A 105 24.36 -12.67 -11.91
C ARG A 105 24.55 -11.33 -11.21
N ALA A 106 24.78 -10.25 -11.96
CA ALA A 106 24.94 -8.92 -11.39
C ALA A 106 23.65 -8.42 -10.73
N ASN A 107 22.49 -8.70 -11.34
CA ASN A 107 21.18 -8.39 -10.75
C ASN A 107 20.88 -9.16 -9.46
N VAL A 108 21.35 -10.41 -9.33
CA VAL A 108 21.22 -11.20 -8.08
C VAL A 108 22.06 -10.62 -6.94
N LEU A 109 23.20 -9.99 -7.24
CA LEU A 109 24.09 -9.40 -6.23
C LEU A 109 23.66 -8.00 -5.77
N MET A 110 22.76 -7.34 -6.51
CA MET A 110 22.28 -5.97 -6.24
C MET A 110 21.12 -5.92 -5.24
N ASN A 111 20.38 -7.01 -5.08
CA ASN A 111 19.26 -7.17 -4.14
C ASN A 111 19.62 -8.10 -2.97
#